data_AF-A0A367A6K3-F1
#
_entry.id   AF-A0A367A6K3-F1
#
_cell.length_a   1.000
_cell.length_b   1.000
_cell.length_c   1.000
_cell.angle_alpha   90.00
_cell.angle_beta   90.00
_cell.angle_gamma   90.00
#
_symmetry.space_group_name_H-M   'P 1'
#
loop_
_entity.id
_entity.type
_entity.pdbx_description
1 polymer ?
#
loop_
_entity_poly.entity_id
_entity_poly.type
_entity_poly.pdbx_seq_one_letter_code
_entity_poly.pdbx_strand_id
1 'polypeptide(L)'
;MARRRRIGDGLATLGGARPELLEASPGARPRFVALGGVLLSTGGLAVLSMAFAVAMALGVWWPVALLIGLGWGFVVVNLDRMLLVGMAHDASVGRNIALAIPRLGLALVLGVVIATPLTLQVFHKEIDTEIVTMQAEAADEYRASLESDTRFAGLPELTEKVALEEQIVATGGAADPALLGVQAEVAAKQTALDQAVATHQQLQARAQCELDGTCGTGEAGQGTAYQSAAAAADAAAGSVAAARTALDDARATAADAEQRSFALAQASLATDTAQLERLTADQDRLQAQFDATNEGSGGILMRLEALDRLSDRSTTLWAAKTMLSLLFLCVEMLPVLVKLLLNFGPPSAYDELAALRDRGDVEIEELQKQSRVEVAQAQEELLVLAEKERLDRQKEAILARRRTALAAAAAAAAAPAPAPAQAEAPPANAEDPLRALWDTGPIRLARSAARTVRTARRRPGVPA
;
A
#
# COMPACT_ATOMS: atom_id res chain seq x y z
N MET A 1 -42.84 23.40 -16.66
CA MET A 1 -42.81 22.90 -15.25
C MET A 1 -42.46 21.41 -15.14
N ALA A 2 -43.10 20.49 -15.90
CA ALA A 2 -42.98 19.02 -15.73
C ALA A 2 -41.56 18.44 -15.47
N ARG A 3 -40.52 18.91 -16.18
CA ARG A 3 -39.14 18.41 -16.00
C ARG A 3 -38.58 18.65 -14.59
N ARG A 4 -38.96 19.74 -13.91
CA ARG A 4 -38.58 19.99 -12.50
C ARG A 4 -39.31 19.07 -11.53
N ARG A 5 -40.57 18.68 -11.81
CA ARG A 5 -41.29 17.67 -11.01
C ARG A 5 -40.54 16.33 -11.05
N ARG A 6 -40.29 15.78 -12.25
CA ARG A 6 -39.63 14.46 -12.44
C ARG A 6 -38.27 14.35 -11.73
N ILE A 7 -37.47 15.41 -11.72
CA ILE A 7 -36.17 15.42 -11.01
C ILE A 7 -36.39 15.42 -9.48
N GLY A 8 -37.34 16.20 -8.98
CA GLY A 8 -37.73 16.16 -7.56
C GLY A 8 -38.42 14.84 -7.16
N ASP A 9 -39.13 14.18 -8.06
CA ASP A 9 -39.69 12.84 -7.84
C ASP A 9 -38.56 11.81 -7.63
N GLY A 10 -37.57 11.79 -8.53
CA GLY A 10 -36.42 10.87 -8.45
C GLY A 10 -35.51 11.14 -7.24
N LEU A 11 -35.28 12.40 -6.86
CA LEU A 11 -34.54 12.73 -5.64
C LEU A 11 -35.30 12.32 -4.38
N ALA A 12 -36.63 12.46 -4.34
CA ALA A 12 -37.41 12.06 -3.17
C ALA A 12 -37.44 10.53 -2.97
N THR A 13 -37.52 9.74 -4.05
CA THR A 13 -37.45 8.26 -3.96
C THR A 13 -36.02 7.76 -3.66
N LEU A 14 -34.99 8.46 -4.13
CA LEU A 14 -33.61 8.23 -3.69
C LEU A 14 -33.47 8.46 -2.18
N GLY A 15 -34.01 9.58 -1.69
CA GLY A 15 -34.13 9.94 -0.27
C GLY A 15 -35.06 9.06 0.57
N GLY A 16 -35.60 7.97 0.02
CA GLY A 16 -36.35 6.95 0.76
C GLY A 16 -37.87 7.09 0.77
N ALA A 17 -38.45 8.04 0.04
CA ALA A 17 -39.90 8.24 0.02
C ALA A 17 -40.65 7.23 -0.86
N ARG A 18 -41.86 6.82 -0.40
CA ARG A 18 -42.84 6.10 -1.23
C ARG A 18 -43.64 7.12 -2.06
N PRO A 19 -43.72 7.00 -3.40
CA PRO A 19 -44.41 8.00 -4.25
C PRO A 19 -45.86 8.25 -3.84
N GLU A 20 -46.62 7.19 -3.59
CA GLU A 20 -48.05 7.23 -3.21
C GLU A 20 -48.29 8.06 -1.93
N LEU A 21 -47.41 7.91 -0.94
CA LEU A 21 -47.48 8.67 0.32
C LEU A 21 -47.04 10.13 0.16
N LEU A 22 -46.22 10.47 -0.85
CA LEU A 22 -45.89 11.86 -1.19
C LEU A 22 -47.00 12.59 -1.94
N GLU A 23 -47.90 11.87 -2.63
CA GLU A 23 -49.09 12.48 -3.23
C GLU A 23 -50.15 12.79 -2.16
N ALA A 24 -50.28 11.92 -1.15
CA ALA A 24 -51.09 12.19 0.04
C ALA A 24 -50.48 13.26 0.97
N SER A 25 -49.14 13.36 1.06
CA SER A 25 -48.43 14.31 1.91
C SER A 25 -47.42 15.19 1.14
N PRO A 26 -47.89 16.13 0.29
CA PRO A 26 -47.01 16.96 -0.53
C PRO A 26 -46.08 17.87 0.29
N GLY A 27 -46.45 18.18 1.55
CA GLY A 27 -45.62 18.97 2.47
C GLY A 27 -44.32 18.28 2.89
N ALA A 28 -44.25 16.94 2.85
CA ALA A 28 -43.02 16.21 3.19
C ALA A 28 -42.00 16.17 2.04
N ARG A 29 -42.41 16.50 0.81
CA ARG A 29 -41.56 16.41 -0.39
C ARG A 29 -40.24 17.17 -0.29
N PRO A 30 -40.14 18.43 0.20
CA PRO A 30 -38.86 19.14 0.29
C PRO A 30 -37.84 18.42 1.19
N ARG A 31 -38.29 17.83 2.30
CA ARG A 31 -37.46 17.01 3.22
C ARG A 31 -36.86 15.81 2.50
N PHE A 32 -37.65 15.07 1.73
CA PHE A 32 -37.14 13.90 0.98
C PHE A 32 -36.27 14.28 -0.23
N VAL A 33 -36.57 15.38 -0.93
CA VAL A 33 -35.69 15.91 -1.99
C VAL A 33 -34.33 16.35 -1.41
N ALA A 34 -34.33 16.99 -0.23
CA ALA A 34 -33.09 17.34 0.46
C ALA A 34 -32.29 16.09 0.84
N LEU A 35 -32.91 15.08 1.47
CA LEU A 35 -32.23 13.81 1.79
C LEU A 35 -31.63 13.13 0.56
N GLY A 36 -32.35 13.07 -0.57
CA GLY A 36 -31.82 12.55 -1.83
C GLY A 36 -30.66 13.38 -2.40
N GLY A 37 -30.70 14.71 -2.23
CA GLY A 37 -29.60 15.60 -2.59
C GLY A 37 -28.34 15.33 -1.76
N VAL A 38 -28.49 15.08 -0.46
CA VAL A 38 -27.36 14.73 0.44
C VAL A 38 -26.74 13.39 0.02
N LEU A 39 -27.56 12.35 -0.20
CA LEU A 39 -27.09 11.05 -0.70
C LEU A 39 -26.34 11.16 -2.03
N LEU A 40 -26.82 12.02 -2.95
CA LEU A 40 -26.13 12.28 -4.22
C LEU A 40 -24.82 13.07 -4.03
N SER A 41 -24.68 13.80 -2.93
CA SER A 41 -23.49 14.60 -2.61
C SER A 41 -22.38 13.74 -1.99
N THR A 42 -22.70 12.86 -1.04
CA THR A 42 -21.75 11.85 -0.51
C THR A 42 -21.32 10.90 -1.63
N GLY A 43 -22.27 10.42 -2.42
CA GLY A 43 -22.03 9.67 -3.65
C GLY A 43 -21.07 10.36 -4.62
N GLY A 44 -21.32 11.63 -4.96
CA GLY A 44 -20.45 12.41 -5.84
C GLY A 44 -19.05 12.65 -5.28
N LEU A 45 -18.93 12.86 -3.98
CA LEU A 45 -17.65 12.98 -3.28
C LEU A 45 -16.86 11.66 -3.36
N ALA A 46 -17.53 10.53 -3.15
CA ALA A 46 -16.96 9.19 -3.28
C ALA A 46 -16.52 8.85 -4.72
N VAL A 47 -17.25 9.33 -5.76
CA VAL A 47 -16.82 9.21 -7.17
C VAL A 47 -15.48 9.90 -7.38
N LEU A 48 -15.36 11.16 -6.96
CA LEU A 48 -14.13 11.95 -7.11
C LEU A 48 -12.98 11.32 -6.31
N SER A 49 -13.21 11.04 -5.04
CA SER A 49 -12.27 10.35 -4.14
C SER A 49 -11.68 9.09 -4.77
N MET A 50 -12.54 8.16 -5.23
CA MET A 50 -12.08 6.90 -5.81
C MET A 50 -11.42 7.08 -7.18
N ALA A 51 -11.89 8.02 -8.00
CA ALA A 51 -11.23 8.34 -9.27
C ALA A 51 -9.81 8.89 -9.06
N PHE A 52 -9.60 9.78 -8.08
CA PHE A 52 -8.26 10.27 -7.73
C PHE A 52 -7.41 9.17 -7.10
N ALA A 53 -7.95 8.35 -6.19
CA ALA A 53 -7.24 7.22 -5.60
C ALA A 53 -6.74 6.23 -6.67
N VAL A 54 -7.61 5.85 -7.62
CA VAL A 54 -7.29 4.92 -8.72
C VAL A 54 -6.28 5.53 -9.70
N ALA A 55 -6.42 6.82 -10.03
CA ALA A 55 -5.45 7.50 -10.89
C ALA A 55 -4.05 7.58 -10.23
N MET A 56 -3.98 7.96 -8.95
CA MET A 56 -2.71 8.06 -8.21
C MET A 56 -2.06 6.70 -7.91
N ALA A 57 -2.85 5.66 -7.63
CA ALA A 57 -2.33 4.35 -7.22
C ALA A 57 -2.00 3.42 -8.40
N LEU A 58 -2.68 3.55 -9.54
CA LEU A 58 -2.52 2.64 -10.70
C LEU A 58 -2.03 3.34 -11.97
N GLY A 59 -1.88 4.67 -11.99
CA GLY A 59 -1.45 5.43 -13.17
C GLY A 59 -2.40 5.35 -14.37
N VAL A 60 -3.62 4.83 -14.18
CA VAL A 60 -4.55 4.53 -15.29
C VAL A 60 -5.15 5.79 -15.89
N TRP A 61 -5.46 5.72 -17.19
CA TRP A 61 -6.06 6.82 -17.95
C TRP A 61 -7.34 7.34 -17.29
N TRP A 62 -7.44 8.66 -17.08
CA TRP A 62 -8.46 9.31 -16.25
C TRP A 62 -9.93 8.88 -16.51
N PRO A 63 -10.40 8.66 -17.76
CA PRO A 63 -11.75 8.14 -18.00
C PRO A 63 -12.01 6.74 -17.41
N VAL A 64 -10.99 5.89 -17.31
CA VAL A 64 -11.07 4.57 -16.67
C VAL A 64 -11.18 4.72 -15.15
N ALA A 65 -10.38 5.61 -14.57
CA ALA A 65 -10.47 5.96 -13.15
C ALA A 65 -11.84 6.54 -12.79
N LEU A 66 -12.39 7.43 -13.64
CA LEU A 66 -13.75 7.97 -13.48
C LEU A 66 -14.82 6.88 -13.57
N LEU A 67 -14.70 5.91 -14.49
CA LEU A 67 -15.66 4.81 -14.61
C LEU A 67 -15.67 3.92 -13.35
N ILE A 68 -14.49 3.62 -12.81
CA ILE A 68 -14.35 2.89 -11.53
C ILE A 68 -14.92 3.73 -10.38
N GLY A 69 -14.63 5.03 -10.36
CA GLY A 69 -15.19 5.98 -9.39
C GLY A 69 -16.72 6.03 -9.42
N LEU A 70 -17.34 6.05 -10.60
CA LEU A 70 -18.80 6.00 -10.77
C LEU A 70 -19.39 4.69 -10.22
N GLY A 71 -18.71 3.56 -10.41
CA GLY A 71 -19.09 2.28 -9.80
C GLY A 71 -19.03 2.33 -8.27
N TRP A 72 -17.97 2.89 -7.69
CA TRP A 72 -17.82 3.04 -6.24
C TRP A 72 -18.83 4.03 -5.64
N GLY A 73 -19.03 5.19 -6.27
CA GLY A 73 -20.03 6.16 -5.84
C GLY A 73 -21.45 5.58 -5.84
N PHE A 74 -21.79 4.72 -6.80
CA PHE A 74 -23.06 3.97 -6.76
C PHE A 74 -23.16 3.03 -5.55
N VAL A 75 -22.08 2.36 -5.16
CA VAL A 75 -22.03 1.52 -3.94
C VAL A 75 -22.22 2.37 -2.68
N VAL A 76 -21.56 3.54 -2.57
CA VAL A 76 -21.73 4.46 -1.43
C VAL A 76 -23.17 4.98 -1.37
N VAL A 77 -23.75 5.46 -2.47
CA VAL A 77 -25.16 5.89 -2.54
C VAL A 77 -26.12 4.76 -2.13
N ASN A 78 -25.84 3.52 -2.54
CA ASN A 78 -26.68 2.37 -2.19
C ASN A 78 -26.61 2.06 -0.68
N LEU A 79 -25.40 2.07 -0.10
CA LEU A 79 -25.13 1.81 1.31
C LEU A 79 -25.71 2.92 2.20
N ASP A 80 -25.45 4.19 1.89
CA ASP A 80 -26.02 5.33 2.62
C ASP A 80 -27.55 5.34 2.56
N ARG A 81 -28.13 5.02 1.40
CA ARG A 81 -29.58 4.90 1.24
C ARG A 81 -30.14 3.75 2.06
N MET A 82 -29.51 2.58 2.07
CA MET A 82 -29.92 1.44 2.90
C MET A 82 -29.94 1.85 4.38
N LEU A 83 -28.88 2.50 4.85
CA LEU A 83 -28.76 2.97 6.23
C LEU A 83 -29.76 4.10 6.58
N LEU A 84 -30.14 4.94 5.61
CA LEU A 84 -31.14 6.00 5.76
C LEU A 84 -32.56 5.44 5.83
N VAL A 85 -32.89 4.49 4.95
CA VAL A 85 -34.23 3.88 4.84
C VAL A 85 -34.49 2.87 5.98
N GLY A 86 -33.46 2.17 6.45
CA GLY A 86 -33.57 1.17 7.51
C GLY A 86 -33.96 1.71 8.89
N MET A 87 -33.96 3.03 9.10
CA MET A 87 -34.39 3.64 10.36
C MET A 87 -35.85 4.11 10.28
N ALA A 88 -36.76 3.27 10.74
CA ALA A 88 -38.14 3.66 11.04
C ALA A 88 -38.20 4.83 12.06
N HIS A 89 -39.36 5.47 12.20
CA HIS A 89 -39.57 6.43 13.28
C HIS A 89 -39.97 5.67 14.56
N ASP A 90 -39.21 5.88 15.63
CA ASP A 90 -39.40 5.21 16.93
C ASP A 90 -39.50 6.29 18.02
N ALA A 91 -40.51 6.20 18.89
CA ALA A 91 -40.75 7.18 19.95
C ALA A 91 -39.65 7.17 21.04
N SER A 92 -38.83 6.13 21.13
CA SER A 92 -37.81 5.99 22.17
C SER A 92 -36.45 6.57 21.75
N VAL A 93 -36.20 7.83 22.14
CA VAL A 93 -34.98 8.60 21.85
C VAL A 93 -33.68 7.80 22.13
N GLY A 94 -33.59 7.11 23.27
CA GLY A 94 -32.43 6.28 23.60
C GLY A 94 -32.20 5.12 22.63
N ARG A 95 -33.27 4.53 22.07
CA ARG A 95 -33.16 3.46 21.06
C ARG A 95 -32.76 4.01 19.70
N ASN A 96 -33.28 5.19 19.30
CA ASN A 96 -32.82 5.91 18.11
C ASN A 96 -31.30 6.18 18.16
N ILE A 97 -30.78 6.65 19.31
CA ILE A 97 -29.34 6.90 19.50
C ILE A 97 -28.55 5.58 19.45
N ALA A 98 -28.99 4.54 20.16
CA ALA A 98 -28.32 3.23 20.16
C ALA A 98 -28.24 2.60 18.75
N LEU A 99 -29.30 2.70 17.96
CA LEU A 99 -29.33 2.23 16.57
C LEU A 99 -28.44 3.06 15.63
N ALA A 100 -28.18 4.33 15.96
CA ALA A 100 -27.33 5.20 15.16
C ALA A 100 -25.82 5.02 15.43
N ILE A 101 -25.41 4.52 16.59
CA ILE A 101 -23.97 4.38 16.95
C ILE A 101 -23.20 3.49 15.94
N PRO A 102 -23.65 2.28 15.56
CA PRO A 102 -22.93 1.46 14.57
C PRO A 102 -22.84 2.14 13.20
N ARG A 103 -23.88 2.89 12.82
CA ARG A 103 -23.91 3.67 11.58
C ARG A 103 -22.94 4.85 11.62
N LEU A 104 -22.83 5.54 12.76
CA LEU A 104 -21.89 6.64 12.97
C LEU A 104 -20.44 6.14 12.87
N GLY A 105 -20.15 4.95 13.42
CA GLY A 105 -18.86 4.29 13.25
C GLY A 105 -18.53 3.93 11.79
N LEU A 106 -19.51 3.39 11.04
CA LEU A 106 -19.33 3.09 9.62
C LEU A 106 -19.12 4.36 8.77
N ALA A 107 -19.90 5.43 9.02
CA ALA A 107 -19.73 6.72 8.37
C ALA A 107 -18.38 7.39 8.71
N LEU A 108 -17.86 7.18 9.93
CA LEU A 108 -16.51 7.63 10.30
C LEU A 108 -15.42 6.91 9.50
N VAL A 109 -15.51 5.58 9.37
CA VAL A 109 -14.54 4.79 8.59
C VAL A 109 -14.59 5.15 7.11
N LEU A 110 -15.78 5.23 6.52
CA LEU A 110 -15.94 5.64 5.11
C LEU A 110 -15.49 7.09 4.89
N GLY A 111 -15.82 8.01 5.81
CA GLY A 111 -15.39 9.41 5.77
C GLY A 111 -13.87 9.58 5.76
N VAL A 112 -13.15 8.82 6.59
CA VAL A 112 -11.67 8.82 6.57
C VAL A 112 -11.14 8.28 5.23
N VAL A 113 -11.65 7.14 4.76
CA VAL A 113 -11.23 6.51 3.49
C VAL A 113 -11.49 7.41 2.28
N ILE A 114 -12.60 8.16 2.28
CA ILE A 114 -12.97 9.13 1.24
C ILE A 114 -12.14 10.42 1.35
N ALA A 115 -11.85 10.88 2.57
CA ALA A 115 -11.06 12.09 2.81
C ALA A 115 -9.60 11.97 2.38
N THR A 116 -8.96 10.80 2.53
CA THR A 116 -7.53 10.60 2.22
C THR A 116 -7.14 11.01 0.79
N PRO A 117 -7.68 10.40 -0.28
CA PRO A 117 -7.27 10.75 -1.66
C PRO A 117 -7.68 12.16 -2.06
N LEU A 118 -8.77 12.70 -1.51
CA LEU A 118 -9.17 14.09 -1.73
C LEU A 118 -8.19 15.08 -1.07
N THR A 119 -7.69 14.75 0.12
CA THR A 119 -6.69 15.55 0.84
C THR A 119 -5.36 15.54 0.09
N LEU A 120 -4.91 14.36 -0.37
CA LEU A 120 -3.74 14.24 -1.25
C LEU A 120 -3.89 15.05 -2.55
N GLN A 121 -5.09 15.05 -3.15
CA GLN A 121 -5.35 15.80 -4.38
C GLN A 121 -5.42 17.33 -4.16
N VAL A 122 -5.85 17.80 -2.99
CA VAL A 122 -5.83 19.23 -2.64
C VAL A 122 -4.40 19.73 -2.47
N PHE A 123 -3.58 19.03 -1.67
CA PHE A 123 -2.19 19.41 -1.38
C PHE A 123 -1.16 18.84 -2.37
N HIS A 124 -1.58 18.53 -3.61
CA HIS A 124 -0.74 17.81 -4.56
C HIS A 124 0.59 18.52 -4.85
N LYS A 125 0.62 19.86 -4.93
CA LYS A 125 1.83 20.63 -5.25
C LYS A 125 2.83 20.64 -4.11
N GLU A 126 2.32 20.80 -2.89
CA GLU A 126 3.09 20.77 -1.66
C GLU A 126 3.70 19.38 -1.49
N ILE A 127 2.90 18.32 -1.68
CA ILE A 127 3.32 16.92 -1.67
C ILE A 127 4.37 16.65 -2.75
N ASP A 128 4.14 17.03 -4.01
CA ASP A 128 5.08 16.82 -5.11
C ASP A 128 6.43 17.54 -4.86
N THR A 129 6.43 18.65 -4.12
CA THR A 129 7.64 19.40 -3.74
C THR A 129 8.40 18.72 -2.59
N GLU A 130 7.70 18.24 -1.55
CA GLU A 130 8.33 17.50 -0.45
C GLU A 130 8.86 16.14 -0.94
N ILE A 131 8.20 15.50 -1.92
CA ILE A 131 8.68 14.26 -2.55
C ILE A 131 10.05 14.45 -3.20
N VAL A 132 10.25 15.52 -3.98
CA VAL A 132 11.57 15.83 -4.56
C VAL A 132 12.63 16.07 -3.47
N THR A 133 12.22 16.64 -2.33
CA THR A 133 13.12 16.85 -1.18
C THR A 133 13.47 15.52 -0.48
N MET A 134 12.49 14.64 -0.28
CA MET A 134 12.70 13.28 0.25
C MET A 134 13.55 12.43 -0.69
N GLN A 135 13.37 12.56 -2.01
CA GLN A 135 14.18 11.87 -3.01
C GLN A 135 15.63 12.36 -2.99
N ALA A 136 15.87 13.66 -2.88
CA ALA A 136 17.22 14.23 -2.71
C ALA A 136 17.89 13.74 -1.42
N GLU A 137 17.20 13.81 -0.28
CA GLU A 137 17.72 13.31 1.00
C GLU A 137 18.07 11.81 0.93
N ALA A 138 17.22 10.98 0.32
CA ALA A 138 17.51 9.55 0.15
C ALA A 138 18.68 9.29 -0.81
N ALA A 139 18.90 10.15 -1.82
CA ALA A 139 20.04 10.06 -2.72
C ALA A 139 21.36 10.45 -2.04
N ASP A 140 21.34 11.46 -1.16
CA ASP A 140 22.49 11.87 -0.34
C ASP A 140 22.81 10.84 0.76
N GLU A 141 21.81 10.25 1.41
CA GLU A 141 21.99 9.12 2.33
C GLU A 141 22.59 7.90 1.60
N TYR A 142 22.14 7.61 0.38
CA TYR A 142 22.73 6.54 -0.43
C TYR A 142 24.19 6.84 -0.81
N ARG A 143 24.51 8.08 -1.19
CA ARG A 143 25.89 8.52 -1.48
C ARG A 143 26.82 8.30 -0.29
N ALA A 144 26.41 8.73 0.90
CA ALA A 144 27.16 8.50 2.14
C ALA A 144 27.31 6.99 2.47
N SER A 145 26.33 6.16 2.09
CA SER A 145 26.43 4.70 2.20
C SER A 145 27.43 4.08 1.22
N LEU A 146 27.64 4.68 0.03
CA LEU A 146 28.67 4.28 -0.92
C LEU A 146 30.06 4.72 -0.47
N GLU A 147 30.22 5.92 0.08
CA GLU A 147 31.50 6.42 0.63
C GLU A 147 32.01 5.58 1.81
N SER A 148 31.10 5.02 2.60
CA SER A 148 31.41 4.12 3.74
C SER A 148 31.48 2.63 3.38
N ASP A 149 31.26 2.25 2.11
CA ASP A 149 31.38 0.88 1.63
C ASP A 149 32.85 0.47 1.49
N THR A 150 33.20 -0.76 1.92
CA THR A 150 34.56 -1.30 1.83
C THR A 150 35.11 -1.39 0.41
N ARG A 151 34.25 -1.35 -0.61
CA ARG A 151 34.61 -1.27 -2.03
C ARG A 151 35.16 0.09 -2.45
N PHE A 152 34.79 1.17 -1.77
CA PHE A 152 35.14 2.55 -2.12
C PHE A 152 35.93 3.28 -1.03
N ALA A 153 36.09 2.70 0.17
CA ALA A 153 36.81 3.31 1.29
C ALA A 153 38.26 3.76 0.99
N GLY A 154 38.92 3.17 -0.02
CA GLY A 154 40.25 3.58 -0.49
C GLY A 154 40.27 4.65 -1.60
N LEU A 155 39.10 5.09 -2.09
CA LEU A 155 38.97 6.08 -3.17
C LEU A 155 39.54 7.46 -2.77
N PRO A 156 39.36 7.99 -1.53
CA PRO A 156 39.99 9.23 -1.11
C PRO A 156 41.53 9.16 -1.13
N GLU A 157 42.11 8.10 -0.56
CA GLU A 157 43.57 7.87 -0.55
C GLU A 157 44.13 7.76 -1.98
N LEU A 158 43.42 7.05 -2.87
CA LEU A 158 43.78 6.94 -4.28
C LEU A 158 43.69 8.30 -5.01
N THR A 159 42.72 9.15 -4.65
CA THR A 159 42.56 10.49 -5.22
C THR A 159 43.71 11.40 -4.80
N GLU A 160 44.08 11.39 -3.53
CA GLU A 160 45.25 12.13 -3.01
C GLU A 160 46.57 11.62 -3.64
N LYS A 161 46.71 10.29 -3.81
CA LYS A 161 47.86 9.67 -4.48
C LYS A 161 47.99 10.12 -5.94
N VAL A 162 46.92 10.05 -6.73
CA VAL A 162 46.94 10.46 -8.14
C VAL A 162 47.25 11.95 -8.25
N ALA A 163 46.65 12.82 -7.42
CA ALA A 163 46.94 14.26 -7.44
C ALA A 163 48.41 14.57 -7.08
N LEU A 164 49.00 13.82 -6.14
CA LEU A 164 50.43 13.94 -5.82
C LEU A 164 51.32 13.45 -6.96
N GLU A 165 51.00 12.30 -7.58
CA GLU A 165 51.73 11.77 -8.73
C GLU A 165 51.67 12.71 -9.95
N GLU A 166 50.52 13.32 -10.23
CA GLU A 166 50.37 14.39 -11.23
C GLU A 166 51.26 15.60 -10.89
N GLN A 167 51.30 16.05 -9.63
CA GLN A 167 52.11 17.19 -9.21
C GLN A 167 53.63 16.90 -9.33
N ILE A 168 54.06 15.68 -8.97
CA ILE A 168 55.45 15.23 -9.13
C ILE A 168 55.83 15.17 -10.61
N VAL A 169 54.97 14.60 -11.46
CA VAL A 169 55.19 14.55 -12.92
C VAL A 169 55.23 15.95 -13.53
N ALA A 170 54.30 16.84 -13.16
CA ALA A 170 54.23 18.22 -13.68
C ALA A 170 55.42 19.10 -13.27
N THR A 171 56.11 18.76 -12.18
CA THR A 171 57.30 19.48 -11.69
C THR A 171 58.63 18.79 -11.98
N GLY A 172 58.63 17.69 -12.74
CA GLY A 172 59.85 16.94 -13.06
C GLY A 172 60.48 16.23 -11.86
N GLY A 173 59.72 16.01 -10.79
CA GLY A 173 60.20 15.44 -9.51
C GLY A 173 60.26 16.45 -8.36
N ALA A 174 60.40 17.75 -8.64
CA ALA A 174 60.75 18.75 -7.62
C ALA A 174 59.68 19.01 -6.55
N ALA A 175 58.42 18.61 -6.75
CA ALA A 175 57.35 18.71 -5.75
C ALA A 175 57.26 17.54 -4.76
N ASP A 176 58.06 16.48 -4.92
CA ASP A 176 58.00 15.29 -4.06
C ASP A 176 58.37 15.61 -2.60
N PRO A 177 57.46 15.40 -1.63
CA PRO A 177 57.73 15.62 -0.21
C PRO A 177 58.91 14.80 0.34
N ALA A 178 59.27 13.67 -0.28
CA ALA A 178 60.44 12.88 0.11
C ALA A 178 61.78 13.59 -0.20
N LEU A 179 61.78 14.56 -1.12
CA LEU A 179 62.99 15.28 -1.55
C LEU A 179 63.29 16.54 -0.72
N LEU A 180 62.41 16.92 0.22
CA LEU A 180 62.60 18.09 1.10
C LEU A 180 63.96 18.09 1.82
N GLY A 181 64.46 16.91 2.22
CA GLY A 181 65.79 16.78 2.84
C GLY A 181 66.93 17.12 1.87
N VAL A 182 66.85 16.68 0.62
CA VAL A 182 67.87 16.92 -0.42
C VAL A 182 67.84 18.40 -0.86
N GLN A 183 66.65 18.97 -0.97
CA GLN A 183 66.47 20.40 -1.25
C GLN A 183 67.02 21.29 -0.11
N ALA A 184 66.84 20.87 1.15
CA ALA A 184 67.44 21.53 2.30
C ALA A 184 68.98 21.45 2.29
N GLU A 185 69.58 20.34 1.85
CA GLU A 185 71.02 20.26 1.64
C GLU A 185 71.51 21.23 0.56
N VAL A 186 70.85 21.31 -0.60
CA VAL A 186 71.21 22.29 -1.65
C VAL A 186 71.15 23.73 -1.13
N ALA A 187 70.12 24.08 -0.36
CA ALA A 187 70.01 25.41 0.28
C ALA A 187 71.13 25.67 1.31
N ALA A 188 71.52 24.66 2.08
CA ALA A 188 72.64 24.76 3.03
C ALA A 188 73.99 24.94 2.30
N LYS A 189 74.23 24.21 1.20
CA LYS A 189 75.45 24.38 0.38
C LYS A 189 75.51 25.74 -0.31
N GLN A 190 74.38 26.25 -0.80
CA GLN A 190 74.29 27.60 -1.37
C GLN A 190 74.66 28.65 -0.31
N THR A 191 74.09 28.56 0.88
CA THR A 191 74.42 29.43 2.02
C THR A 191 75.91 29.37 2.38
N ALA A 192 76.53 28.18 2.35
CA ALA A 192 77.96 28.01 2.61
C ALA A 192 78.85 28.63 1.51
N LEU A 193 78.45 28.54 0.23
CA LEU A 193 79.13 29.23 -0.86
C LEU A 193 79.03 30.75 -0.71
N ASP A 194 77.85 31.28 -0.39
CA ASP A 194 77.63 32.72 -0.22
C ASP A 194 78.49 33.29 0.94
N GLN A 195 78.60 32.55 2.05
CA GLN A 195 79.50 32.88 3.16
C GLN A 195 80.99 32.82 2.78
N ALA A 196 81.40 31.83 1.99
CA ALA A 196 82.78 31.74 1.49
C ALA A 196 83.11 32.90 0.55
N VAL A 197 82.19 33.26 -0.36
CA VAL A 197 82.34 34.37 -1.31
C VAL A 197 82.43 35.71 -0.57
N ALA A 198 81.56 35.96 0.42
CA ALA A 198 81.63 37.18 1.23
C ALA A 198 82.95 37.28 2.01
N THR A 199 83.42 36.17 2.59
CA THR A 199 84.70 36.09 3.31
C THR A 199 85.89 36.39 2.39
N HIS A 200 85.90 35.78 1.20
CA HIS A 200 86.91 36.03 0.18
C HIS A 200 86.92 37.50 -0.28
N GLN A 201 85.75 38.09 -0.56
CA GLN A 201 85.62 39.50 -0.92
C GLN A 201 86.12 40.44 0.19
N GLN A 202 85.84 40.15 1.47
CA GLN A 202 86.34 40.93 2.60
C GLN A 202 87.87 40.88 2.70
N LEU A 203 88.48 39.71 2.47
CA LEU A 203 89.93 39.54 2.50
C LEU A 203 90.62 40.18 1.28
N GLN A 204 90.04 40.09 0.09
CA GLN A 204 90.51 40.83 -1.09
C GLN A 204 90.43 42.35 -0.89
N ALA A 205 89.31 42.85 -0.36
CA ALA A 205 89.15 44.27 -0.06
C ALA A 205 90.19 44.76 0.98
N ARG A 206 90.51 43.92 1.99
CA ARG A 206 91.59 44.21 2.93
C ARG A 206 92.95 44.22 2.25
N ALA A 207 93.27 43.23 1.42
CA ALA A 207 94.55 43.17 0.71
C ALA A 207 94.75 44.40 -0.20
N GLN A 208 93.73 44.80 -0.96
CA GLN A 208 93.75 46.02 -1.77
C GLN A 208 93.93 47.27 -0.91
N CYS A 209 93.21 47.36 0.23
CA CYS A 209 93.28 48.51 1.14
C CYS A 209 94.66 48.67 1.81
N GLU A 210 95.34 47.57 2.16
CA GLU A 210 96.73 47.59 2.65
C GLU A 210 97.71 47.93 1.50
N LEU A 211 97.47 47.44 0.27
CA LEU A 211 98.28 47.79 -0.92
C LEU A 211 98.24 49.30 -1.24
N ASP A 212 97.06 49.90 -1.16
CA ASP A 212 96.82 51.33 -1.39
C ASP A 212 97.23 52.20 -0.18
N GLY A 213 97.62 51.60 0.95
CA GLY A 213 97.96 52.30 2.19
C GLY A 213 96.77 53.01 2.86
N THR A 214 95.54 52.62 2.54
CA THR A 214 94.31 53.29 3.00
C THR A 214 93.75 52.74 4.32
N CYS A 215 94.34 51.66 4.84
CA CYS A 215 94.10 51.13 6.17
C CYS A 215 95.33 50.38 6.70
N GLY A 216 95.18 49.70 7.85
CA GLY A 216 96.21 48.82 8.40
C GLY A 216 97.47 49.58 8.83
N THR A 217 98.56 49.40 8.09
CA THR A 217 99.84 50.10 8.33
C THR A 217 99.79 51.59 7.97
N GLY A 218 98.93 51.99 7.02
CA GLY A 218 98.97 53.33 6.41
C GLY A 218 100.13 53.55 5.43
N GLU A 219 100.89 52.50 5.09
CA GLU A 219 102.02 52.55 4.15
C GLU A 219 101.66 51.78 2.88
N ALA A 220 101.53 52.49 1.75
CA ALA A 220 101.18 51.88 0.47
C ALA A 220 102.33 51.01 -0.10
N GLY A 221 102.02 49.80 -0.52
CA GLY A 221 102.95 48.87 -1.18
C GLY A 221 102.81 47.42 -0.73
N GLN A 222 103.68 46.57 -1.27
CA GLN A 222 103.63 45.10 -1.08
C GLN A 222 104.35 44.63 0.20
N GLY A 223 104.12 45.34 1.31
CA GLY A 223 104.70 45.01 2.63
C GLY A 223 104.20 43.68 3.21
N THR A 224 104.73 43.28 4.37
CA THR A 224 104.34 42.03 5.04
C THR A 224 102.85 41.98 5.41
N ALA A 225 102.26 43.14 5.75
CA ALA A 225 100.82 43.26 5.97
C ALA A 225 100.02 42.90 4.70
N TYR A 226 100.31 43.53 3.56
CA TYR A 226 99.75 43.18 2.25
C TYR A 226 99.94 41.70 1.92
N GLN A 227 101.16 41.16 2.05
CA GLN A 227 101.47 39.77 1.73
C GLN A 227 100.64 38.80 2.60
N SER A 228 100.44 39.11 3.89
CA SER A 228 99.60 38.30 4.77
C SER A 228 98.11 38.37 4.43
N ALA A 229 97.61 39.54 4.01
CA ALA A 229 96.22 39.71 3.59
C ALA A 229 95.95 39.04 2.23
N ALA A 230 96.89 39.14 1.28
CA ALA A 230 96.83 38.46 0.00
C ALA A 230 96.83 36.93 0.18
N ALA A 231 97.77 36.37 0.96
CA ALA A 231 97.80 34.94 1.25
C ALA A 231 96.52 34.44 1.96
N ALA A 232 95.90 35.27 2.80
CA ALA A 232 94.60 34.96 3.40
C ALA A 232 93.45 34.97 2.37
N ALA A 233 93.46 35.93 1.43
CA ALA A 233 92.51 35.97 0.32
C ALA A 233 92.66 34.76 -0.62
N ASP A 234 93.90 34.40 -0.99
CA ASP A 234 94.20 33.21 -1.82
C ASP A 234 93.73 31.91 -1.13
N ALA A 235 93.95 31.79 0.19
CA ALA A 235 93.40 30.67 0.97
C ALA A 235 91.86 30.63 0.95
N ALA A 236 91.21 31.79 1.07
CA ALA A 236 89.75 31.89 0.98
C ALA A 236 89.21 31.61 -0.43
N ALA A 237 89.99 31.85 -1.49
CA ALA A 237 89.63 31.44 -2.85
C ALA A 237 89.56 29.90 -2.97
N GLY A 238 90.43 29.19 -2.26
CA GLY A 238 90.34 27.74 -2.07
C GLY A 238 89.05 27.31 -1.38
N SER A 239 88.61 28.04 -0.34
CA SER A 239 87.32 27.78 0.32
C SER A 239 86.12 28.05 -0.60
N VAL A 240 86.16 29.09 -1.44
CA VAL A 240 85.11 29.35 -2.45
C VAL A 240 85.05 28.23 -3.48
N ALA A 241 86.20 27.73 -3.96
CA ALA A 241 86.25 26.61 -4.89
C ALA A 241 85.65 25.33 -4.27
N ALA A 242 86.05 24.99 -3.04
CA ALA A 242 85.53 23.82 -2.33
C ALA A 242 84.02 23.91 -2.03
N ALA A 243 83.54 25.09 -1.59
CA ALA A 243 82.11 25.32 -1.35
C ALA A 243 81.29 25.25 -2.64
N ARG A 244 81.85 25.70 -3.78
CA ARG A 244 81.22 25.59 -5.09
C ARG A 244 81.10 24.15 -5.56
N THR A 245 82.18 23.36 -5.50
CA THR A 245 82.13 21.92 -5.81
C THR A 245 81.08 21.22 -4.94
N ALA A 246 81.09 21.45 -3.63
CA ALA A 246 80.13 20.83 -2.70
C ALA A 246 78.65 21.26 -2.92
N LEU A 247 78.41 22.39 -3.61
CA LEU A 247 77.08 22.82 -4.04
C LEU A 247 76.69 22.17 -5.38
N ASP A 248 77.61 22.12 -6.34
CA ASP A 248 77.35 21.53 -7.65
C ASP A 248 77.18 19.99 -7.53
N ASP A 249 77.90 19.32 -6.61
CA ASP A 249 77.69 17.92 -6.21
C ASP A 249 76.29 17.69 -5.59
N ALA A 250 75.83 18.61 -4.73
CA ALA A 250 74.52 18.52 -4.10
C ALA A 250 73.39 18.77 -5.11
N ARG A 251 73.60 19.67 -6.09
CA ARG A 251 72.68 19.90 -7.21
C ARG A 251 72.58 18.67 -8.12
N ALA A 252 73.69 18.01 -8.42
CA ALA A 252 73.67 16.74 -9.16
C ALA A 252 72.88 15.67 -8.39
N THR A 253 73.13 15.54 -7.08
CA THR A 253 72.41 14.61 -6.20
C THR A 253 70.91 14.90 -6.13
N ALA A 254 70.50 16.18 -6.15
CA ALA A 254 69.11 16.61 -6.22
C ALA A 254 68.47 16.25 -7.56
N ALA A 255 69.09 16.58 -8.69
CA ALA A 255 68.59 16.25 -10.03
C ALA A 255 68.44 14.73 -10.23
N ASP A 256 69.41 13.93 -9.76
CA ASP A 256 69.33 12.47 -9.78
C ASP A 256 68.22 11.92 -8.87
N ALA A 257 67.79 12.65 -7.84
CA ALA A 257 66.66 12.27 -6.99
C ALA A 257 65.31 12.68 -7.59
N GLU A 258 65.21 13.90 -8.12
CA GLU A 258 64.04 14.41 -8.84
C GLU A 258 63.72 13.54 -10.06
N GLN A 259 64.72 13.22 -10.89
CA GLN A 259 64.56 12.35 -12.07
C GLN A 259 64.12 10.92 -11.72
N ARG A 260 64.51 10.40 -10.55
CA ARG A 260 64.03 9.10 -10.03
C ARG A 260 62.59 9.19 -9.52
N SER A 261 62.25 10.24 -8.79
CA SER A 261 60.87 10.47 -8.31
C SER A 261 59.89 10.62 -9.48
N PHE A 262 60.24 11.46 -10.47
CA PHE A 262 59.50 11.61 -11.73
C PHE A 262 59.25 10.27 -12.43
N ALA A 263 60.28 9.44 -12.57
CA ALA A 263 60.18 8.15 -13.26
C ALA A 263 59.29 7.13 -12.50
N LEU A 264 59.28 7.19 -11.16
CA LEU A 264 58.41 6.36 -10.33
C LEU A 264 56.95 6.83 -10.40
N ALA A 265 56.70 8.14 -10.23
CA ALA A 265 55.36 8.71 -10.34
C ALA A 265 54.75 8.48 -11.74
N GLN A 266 55.52 8.71 -12.81
CA GLN A 266 55.07 8.44 -14.19
C GLN A 266 54.74 6.97 -14.45
N ALA A 267 55.40 6.03 -13.78
CA ALA A 267 55.13 4.60 -13.92
C ALA A 267 53.87 4.15 -13.17
N SER A 268 53.61 4.72 -11.99
CA SER A 268 52.41 4.46 -11.18
C SER A 268 51.16 5.10 -11.79
N LEU A 269 51.23 6.40 -12.11
CA LEU A 269 50.10 7.27 -12.43
C LEU A 269 49.12 6.65 -13.45
N ALA A 270 49.62 6.07 -14.54
CA ALA A 270 48.75 5.46 -15.57
C ALA A 270 47.93 4.26 -15.06
N THR A 271 48.37 3.58 -14.01
CA THR A 271 47.65 2.49 -13.34
C THR A 271 46.67 3.04 -12.31
N ASP A 272 47.12 3.99 -11.47
CA ASP A 272 46.33 4.55 -10.39
C ASP A 272 45.19 5.45 -10.89
N THR A 273 45.42 6.28 -11.92
CA THR A 273 44.35 7.04 -12.61
C THR A 273 43.32 6.09 -13.22
N ALA A 274 43.74 5.00 -13.88
CA ALA A 274 42.81 4.02 -14.46
C ALA A 274 42.02 3.24 -13.39
N GLN A 275 42.59 3.04 -12.20
CA GLN A 275 41.86 2.49 -11.05
C GLN A 275 40.88 3.51 -10.46
N LEU A 276 41.26 4.79 -10.38
CA LEU A 276 40.41 5.88 -9.89
C LEU A 276 39.21 6.11 -10.81
N GLU A 277 39.43 6.29 -12.11
CA GLU A 277 38.37 6.39 -13.13
C GLU A 277 37.37 5.25 -13.03
N ARG A 278 37.87 4.01 -12.87
CA ARG A 278 37.03 2.83 -12.74
C ARG A 278 36.20 2.83 -11.46
N LEU A 279 36.79 3.13 -10.30
CA LEU A 279 36.08 3.11 -9.03
C LEU A 279 35.03 4.23 -8.96
N THR A 280 35.36 5.43 -9.43
CA THR A 280 34.42 6.54 -9.56
C THR A 280 33.28 6.18 -10.51
N ALA A 281 33.56 5.62 -11.69
CA ALA A 281 32.52 5.18 -12.63
C ALA A 281 31.65 4.05 -12.07
N ASP A 282 32.19 3.14 -11.26
CA ASP A 282 31.40 2.11 -10.56
C ASP A 282 30.56 2.68 -9.40
N GLN A 283 31.00 3.77 -8.75
CA GLN A 283 30.23 4.52 -7.75
C GLN A 283 29.07 5.31 -8.41
N ASP A 284 29.38 6.13 -9.42
CA ASP A 284 28.39 6.90 -10.20
C ASP A 284 27.32 6.00 -10.83
N ARG A 285 27.72 4.83 -11.36
CA ARG A 285 26.81 3.83 -11.91
C ARG A 285 25.86 3.27 -10.85
N LEU A 286 26.30 3.11 -9.60
CA LEU A 286 25.43 2.67 -8.50
C LEU A 286 24.49 3.79 -8.05
N GLN A 287 24.99 5.02 -7.91
CA GLN A 287 24.18 6.18 -7.60
C GLN A 287 23.08 6.38 -8.64
N ALA A 288 23.40 6.41 -9.94
CA ALA A 288 22.42 6.56 -11.01
C ALA A 288 21.39 5.41 -11.08
N GLN A 289 21.76 4.20 -10.65
CA GLN A 289 20.83 3.07 -10.51
C GLN A 289 19.88 3.23 -9.32
N PHE A 290 20.35 3.81 -8.22
CA PHE A 290 19.51 4.19 -7.09
C PHE A 290 18.58 5.35 -7.44
N ASP A 291 19.12 6.45 -7.99
CA ASP A 291 18.38 7.67 -8.34
C ASP A 291 17.22 7.36 -9.29
N ALA A 292 17.45 6.59 -10.36
CA ALA A 292 16.40 6.18 -11.30
C ALA A 292 15.31 5.29 -10.66
N THR A 293 15.65 4.54 -9.59
CA THR A 293 14.70 3.74 -8.81
C THR A 293 13.91 4.61 -7.82
N ASN A 294 14.59 5.59 -7.22
CA ASN A 294 14.06 6.54 -6.25
C ASN A 294 13.06 7.53 -6.90
N GLU A 295 13.42 8.11 -8.05
CA GLU A 295 12.51 8.90 -8.91
C GLU A 295 11.25 8.11 -9.28
N GLY A 296 11.41 6.84 -9.67
CA GLY A 296 10.32 5.93 -10.03
C GLY A 296 9.41 5.51 -8.86
N SER A 297 9.79 5.79 -7.62
CA SER A 297 9.09 5.29 -6.40
C SER A 297 7.98 6.21 -5.86
N GLY A 298 7.63 7.30 -6.57
CA GLY A 298 6.64 8.34 -6.18
C GLY A 298 5.16 7.91 -6.11
N GLY A 299 4.87 6.68 -5.68
CA GLY A 299 3.53 6.13 -5.52
C GLY A 299 2.75 6.65 -4.30
N ILE A 300 1.55 6.11 -4.08
CA ILE A 300 0.63 6.62 -3.04
C ILE A 300 1.18 6.57 -1.61
N LEU A 301 2.10 5.63 -1.29
CA LEU A 301 2.74 5.56 0.03
C LEU A 301 3.67 6.76 0.27
N MET A 302 4.56 7.06 -0.67
CA MET A 302 5.46 8.23 -0.60
C MET A 302 4.66 9.55 -0.58
N ARG A 303 3.49 9.60 -1.25
CA ARG A 303 2.55 10.74 -1.16
C ARG A 303 1.89 10.89 0.22
N LEU A 304 1.61 9.80 0.92
CA LEU A 304 1.09 9.82 2.29
C LEU A 304 2.18 10.27 3.28
N GLU A 305 3.39 9.74 3.13
CA GLU A 305 4.55 10.08 3.96
C GLU A 305 4.95 11.55 3.81
N ALA A 306 5.01 12.07 2.58
CA ALA A 306 5.21 13.49 2.30
C ALA A 306 4.13 14.38 2.94
N LEU A 307 2.85 13.99 2.89
CA LEU A 307 1.76 14.72 3.54
C LEU A 307 1.83 14.67 5.08
N ASP A 308 2.37 13.61 5.68
CA ASP A 308 2.60 13.53 7.12
C ASP A 308 3.78 14.39 7.55
N ARG A 309 4.90 14.29 6.83
CA ARG A 309 6.10 15.09 7.03
C ARG A 309 5.87 16.60 6.87
N LEU A 310 5.10 17.01 5.86
CA LEU A 310 4.64 18.41 5.68
C LEU A 310 3.72 18.88 6.83
N SER A 311 2.88 17.98 7.33
CA SER A 311 1.95 18.25 8.43
C SER A 311 2.72 18.46 9.74
N ASP A 312 3.71 17.63 10.05
CA ASP A 312 4.51 17.76 11.26
C ASP A 312 5.46 18.96 11.21
N ARG A 313 5.99 19.30 10.03
CA ARG A 313 6.81 20.51 9.80
C ARG A 313 6.01 21.81 9.87
N SER A 314 4.68 21.79 9.69
CA SER A 314 3.88 23.02 9.60
C SER A 314 2.51 22.89 10.27
N THR A 315 2.34 23.60 11.39
CA THR A 315 1.08 23.68 12.13
C THR A 315 -0.09 24.19 11.28
N THR A 316 0.16 25.02 10.27
CA THR A 316 -0.89 25.50 9.36
C THR A 316 -1.31 24.43 8.35
N LEU A 317 -0.38 23.59 7.87
CA LEU A 317 -0.71 22.44 7.02
C LEU A 317 -1.40 21.34 7.84
N TRP A 318 -0.95 21.04 9.06
CA TRP A 318 -1.65 20.15 9.99
C TRP A 318 -3.09 20.61 10.25
N ALA A 319 -3.29 21.92 10.51
CA ALA A 319 -4.61 22.48 10.75
C ALA A 319 -5.49 22.41 9.49
N ALA A 320 -4.93 22.67 8.29
CA ALA A 320 -5.66 22.60 7.03
C ALA A 320 -6.04 21.16 6.64
N LYS A 321 -5.10 20.20 6.76
CA LYS A 321 -5.30 18.74 6.64
C LYS A 321 -6.42 18.26 7.58
N THR A 322 -6.36 18.66 8.84
CA THR A 322 -7.36 18.30 9.86
C THR A 322 -8.72 18.92 9.57
N MET A 323 -8.77 20.22 9.24
CA MET A 323 -10.03 20.92 8.91
C MET A 323 -10.70 20.36 7.65
N LEU A 324 -9.91 20.01 6.62
CA LEU A 324 -10.42 19.40 5.38
C LEU A 324 -10.93 17.97 5.61
N SER A 325 -10.21 17.16 6.39
CA SER A 325 -10.65 15.82 6.79
C SER A 325 -11.95 15.87 7.61
N LEU A 326 -12.04 16.79 8.57
CA LEU A 326 -13.26 17.05 9.35
C LEU A 326 -14.42 17.58 8.48
N LEU A 327 -14.14 18.36 7.44
CA LEU A 327 -15.16 18.83 6.49
C LEU A 327 -15.76 17.66 5.69
N PHE A 328 -14.92 16.79 5.12
CA PHE A 328 -15.40 15.60 4.40
C PHE A 328 -16.12 14.63 5.33
N LEU A 329 -15.61 14.40 6.54
CA LEU A 329 -16.28 13.61 7.58
C LEU A 329 -17.66 14.18 7.94
N CYS A 330 -17.80 15.50 8.10
CA CYS A 330 -19.08 16.16 8.34
C CYS A 330 -20.07 15.97 7.18
N VAL A 331 -19.60 15.92 5.92
CA VAL A 331 -20.43 15.65 4.74
C VAL A 331 -20.92 14.19 4.74
N GLU A 332 -20.04 13.22 4.99
CA GLU A 332 -20.39 11.79 5.05
C GLU A 332 -21.27 11.44 6.27
N MET A 333 -21.18 12.22 7.37
CA MET A 333 -22.09 12.10 8.51
C MET A 333 -23.43 12.82 8.31
N LEU A 334 -23.58 13.66 7.29
CA LEU A 334 -24.78 14.48 7.06
C LEU A 334 -26.07 13.64 6.83
N PRO A 335 -26.07 12.50 6.09
CA PRO A 335 -27.21 11.59 6.03
C PRO A 335 -27.65 11.03 7.39
N VAL A 336 -26.71 10.88 8.33
CA VAL A 336 -26.96 10.37 9.69
C VAL A 336 -27.53 11.50 10.57
N LEU A 337 -26.85 12.65 10.57
CA LEU A 337 -27.22 13.84 11.35
C LEU A 337 -28.62 14.33 11.00
N VAL A 338 -28.95 14.48 9.72
CA VAL A 338 -30.30 14.95 9.31
C VAL A 338 -31.36 13.93 9.69
N LYS A 339 -31.13 12.62 9.51
CA LYS A 339 -32.11 11.58 9.89
C LYS A 339 -32.27 11.46 11.41
N LEU A 340 -31.22 11.72 12.20
CA LEU A 340 -31.32 11.86 13.66
C LEU A 340 -32.17 13.08 14.05
N LEU A 341 -31.85 14.27 13.54
CA LEU A 341 -32.62 15.50 13.78
C LEU A 341 -34.11 15.34 13.43
N LEU A 342 -34.41 14.63 12.34
CA LEU A 342 -35.78 14.31 11.92
C LEU A 342 -36.48 13.27 12.82
N ASN A 343 -35.75 12.38 13.50
CA ASN A 343 -36.29 11.44 14.49
C ASN A 343 -36.39 12.06 15.91
N PHE A 344 -35.76 13.21 16.18
CA PHE A 344 -35.96 13.99 17.42
C PHE A 344 -37.23 14.88 17.40
N GLY A 345 -37.75 15.19 16.21
CA GLY A 345 -39.01 15.93 16.07
C GLY A 345 -40.25 15.06 16.26
N PRO A 346 -41.46 15.66 16.39
CA PRO A 346 -42.71 14.92 16.32
C PRO A 346 -42.84 14.20 14.96
N PRO A 347 -43.58 13.07 14.88
CA PRO A 347 -43.83 12.39 13.62
C PRO A 347 -44.48 13.35 12.62
N SER A 348 -44.01 13.35 11.37
CA SER A 348 -44.66 14.16 10.33
C SER A 348 -45.89 13.45 9.79
N ALA A 349 -46.81 14.18 9.17
CA ALA A 349 -47.99 13.59 8.52
C ALA A 349 -47.64 12.50 7.47
N TYR A 350 -46.43 12.53 6.88
CA TYR A 350 -45.94 11.43 6.04
C TYR A 350 -45.57 10.19 6.87
N ASP A 351 -44.91 10.37 8.02
CA ASP A 351 -44.52 9.27 8.91
C ASP A 351 -45.77 8.61 9.54
N GLU A 352 -46.80 9.40 9.85
CA GLU A 352 -48.12 8.91 10.31
C GLU A 352 -48.87 8.15 9.20
N LEU A 353 -48.92 8.68 7.97
CA LEU A 353 -49.54 8.00 6.84
C LEU A 353 -48.81 6.70 6.46
N ALA A 354 -47.48 6.66 6.59
CA ALA A 354 -46.70 5.44 6.44
C ALA A 354 -47.08 4.41 7.53
N ALA A 355 -47.13 4.82 8.79
CA ALA A 355 -47.51 3.95 9.91
C ALA A 355 -48.98 3.51 9.88
N LEU A 356 -49.88 4.27 9.25
CA LEU A 356 -51.26 3.84 8.96
C LEU A 356 -51.28 2.81 7.83
N ARG A 357 -50.53 3.04 6.73
CA ARG A 357 -50.48 2.12 5.59
C ARG A 357 -49.87 0.78 5.98
N ASP A 358 -48.73 0.79 6.67
CA ASP A 358 -48.03 -0.43 7.10
C ASP A 358 -48.88 -1.26 8.08
N ARG A 359 -49.77 -0.65 8.86
CA ARG A 359 -50.76 -1.38 9.68
C ARG A 359 -51.88 -1.98 8.84
N GLY A 360 -52.45 -1.23 7.89
CA GLY A 360 -53.50 -1.74 7.01
C GLY A 360 -53.03 -2.89 6.10
N ASP A 361 -51.79 -2.82 5.60
CA ASP A 361 -51.21 -3.92 4.82
C ASP A 361 -50.99 -5.18 5.68
N VAL A 362 -50.68 -5.05 6.98
CA VAL A 362 -50.64 -6.18 7.94
C VAL A 362 -52.04 -6.73 8.23
N GLU A 363 -53.03 -5.88 8.49
CA GLU A 363 -54.43 -6.28 8.75
C GLU A 363 -55.03 -7.08 7.57
N ILE A 364 -54.71 -6.69 6.34
CA ILE A 364 -55.11 -7.41 5.12
C ILE A 364 -54.47 -8.81 5.04
N GLU A 365 -53.19 -8.96 5.40
CA GLU A 365 -52.53 -10.28 5.45
C GLU A 365 -53.04 -11.13 6.62
N GLU A 366 -53.38 -10.55 7.77
CA GLU A 366 -54.00 -11.28 8.88
C GLU A 366 -55.41 -11.80 8.52
N LEU A 367 -56.24 -10.98 7.86
CA LEU A 367 -57.54 -11.40 7.35
C LEU A 367 -57.43 -12.48 6.26
N GLN A 368 -56.47 -12.35 5.33
CA GLN A 368 -56.18 -13.40 4.35
C GLN A 368 -55.73 -14.70 5.03
N LYS A 369 -54.90 -14.62 6.08
CA LYS A 369 -54.43 -15.78 6.84
C LYS A 369 -55.58 -16.46 7.60
N GLN A 370 -56.47 -15.69 8.23
CA GLN A 370 -57.68 -16.21 8.88
C GLN A 370 -58.56 -16.96 7.86
N SER A 371 -58.88 -16.33 6.73
CA SER A 371 -59.69 -16.97 5.67
C SER A 371 -59.04 -18.26 5.11
N ARG A 372 -57.71 -18.31 4.97
CA ARG A 372 -56.99 -19.54 4.58
C ARG A 372 -57.10 -20.65 5.64
N VAL A 373 -57.11 -20.31 6.93
CA VAL A 373 -57.30 -21.27 8.03
C VAL A 373 -58.75 -21.78 8.06
N GLU A 374 -59.74 -20.90 7.93
CA GLU A 374 -61.16 -21.27 7.86
C GLU A 374 -61.45 -22.21 6.68
N VAL A 375 -60.90 -21.91 5.49
CA VAL A 375 -61.05 -22.77 4.30
C VAL A 375 -60.36 -24.13 4.50
N ALA A 376 -59.21 -24.18 5.17
CA ALA A 376 -58.55 -25.44 5.50
C ALA A 376 -59.36 -26.27 6.50
N GLN A 377 -59.88 -25.65 7.56
CA GLN A 377 -60.74 -26.31 8.55
C GLN A 377 -62.04 -26.84 7.90
N ALA A 378 -62.69 -26.06 7.04
CA ALA A 378 -63.87 -26.52 6.30
C ALA A 378 -63.55 -27.69 5.35
N GLN A 379 -62.35 -27.73 4.76
CA GLN A 379 -61.91 -28.89 3.96
C GLN A 379 -61.63 -30.13 4.82
N GLU A 380 -61.03 -29.97 6.00
CA GLU A 380 -60.83 -31.07 6.95
C GLU A 380 -62.16 -31.61 7.49
N GLU A 381 -63.12 -30.75 7.83
CA GLU A 381 -64.48 -31.17 8.23
C GLU A 381 -65.20 -31.92 7.11
N LEU A 382 -65.12 -31.44 5.86
CA LEU A 382 -65.70 -32.14 4.71
C LEU A 382 -65.04 -33.51 4.45
N LEU A 383 -63.74 -33.64 4.66
CA LEU A 383 -63.03 -34.92 4.58
C LEU A 383 -63.48 -35.88 5.70
N VAL A 384 -63.56 -35.41 6.95
CA VAL A 384 -64.05 -36.20 8.09
C VAL A 384 -65.50 -36.64 7.89
N LEU A 385 -66.36 -35.77 7.35
CA LEU A 385 -67.74 -36.10 6.99
C LEU A 385 -67.80 -37.18 5.88
N ALA A 386 -66.97 -37.06 4.84
CA ALA A 386 -66.90 -38.04 3.76
C ALA A 386 -66.34 -39.41 4.22
N GLU A 387 -65.38 -39.45 5.13
CA GLU A 387 -64.90 -40.70 5.74
C GLU A 387 -65.96 -41.32 6.66
N LYS A 388 -66.64 -40.51 7.48
CA LYS A 388 -67.75 -40.96 8.32
C LYS A 388 -68.87 -41.57 7.49
N GLU A 389 -69.27 -40.92 6.39
CA GLU A 389 -70.30 -41.45 5.50
C GLU A 389 -69.88 -42.77 4.85
N ARG A 390 -68.62 -42.91 4.43
CA ARG A 390 -68.06 -44.20 3.96
C ARG A 390 -68.15 -45.29 5.03
N LEU A 391 -67.78 -44.99 6.27
CA LEU A 391 -67.84 -45.93 7.39
C LEU A 391 -69.27 -46.32 7.74
N ASP A 392 -70.22 -45.39 7.69
CA ASP A 392 -71.63 -45.67 7.97
C ASP A 392 -72.26 -46.52 6.83
N ARG A 393 -71.98 -46.22 5.56
CA ARG A 393 -72.35 -47.11 4.42
C ARG A 393 -71.74 -48.51 4.56
N GLN A 394 -70.51 -48.64 5.07
CA GLN A 394 -69.90 -49.96 5.36
C GLN A 394 -70.62 -50.70 6.50
N LYS A 395 -71.00 -50.01 7.59
CA LYS A 395 -71.80 -50.60 8.67
C LYS A 395 -73.16 -51.10 8.15
N GLU A 396 -73.84 -50.31 7.31
CA GLU A 396 -75.10 -50.72 6.70
C GLU A 396 -74.94 -51.96 5.81
N ALA A 397 -73.89 -52.03 4.98
CA ALA A 397 -73.61 -53.21 4.18
C ALA A 397 -73.31 -54.47 5.02
N ILE A 398 -72.62 -54.32 6.17
CA ILE A 398 -72.39 -55.41 7.13
C ILE A 398 -73.70 -55.84 7.82
N LEU A 399 -74.55 -54.88 8.22
CA LEU A 399 -75.85 -55.16 8.81
C LEU A 399 -76.81 -55.82 7.80
N ALA A 400 -76.77 -55.42 6.53
CA ALA A 400 -77.50 -56.07 5.44
C ALA A 400 -77.04 -57.52 5.24
N ARG A 401 -75.71 -57.77 5.18
CA ARG A 401 -75.16 -59.13 5.16
C ARG A 401 -75.56 -59.97 6.39
N ARG A 402 -75.62 -59.37 7.57
CA ARG A 402 -76.09 -60.06 8.79
C ARG A 402 -77.58 -60.39 8.72
N ARG A 403 -78.42 -59.50 8.18
CA ARG A 403 -79.86 -59.75 7.96
C ARG A 403 -80.08 -60.87 6.93
N THR A 404 -79.36 -60.87 5.80
CA THR A 404 -79.50 -61.94 4.80
C THR A 404 -78.95 -63.28 5.29
N ALA A 405 -77.86 -63.30 6.07
CA ALA A 405 -77.37 -64.52 6.71
C ALA A 405 -78.37 -65.09 7.74
N LEU A 406 -79.03 -64.23 8.54
CA LEU A 406 -80.09 -64.65 9.47
C LEU A 406 -81.33 -65.17 8.73
N ALA A 407 -81.71 -64.55 7.61
CA ALA A 407 -82.80 -65.04 6.75
C ALA A 407 -82.47 -66.40 6.10
N ALA A 408 -81.22 -66.59 5.66
CA ALA A 408 -80.75 -67.87 5.13
C ALA A 408 -80.72 -68.97 6.21
N ALA A 409 -80.33 -68.64 7.44
CA ALA A 409 -80.39 -69.56 8.57
C ALA A 409 -81.85 -69.94 8.93
N ALA A 410 -82.79 -68.98 8.87
CA ALA A 410 -84.21 -69.24 9.06
C ALA A 410 -84.80 -70.13 7.93
N ALA A 411 -84.36 -69.93 6.68
CA ALA A 411 -84.74 -70.80 5.56
C ALA A 411 -84.17 -72.23 5.70
N ALA A 412 -82.92 -72.37 6.17
CA ALA A 412 -82.31 -73.67 6.44
C ALA A 412 -83.04 -74.45 7.56
N ALA A 413 -83.64 -73.75 8.53
CA ALA A 413 -84.46 -74.35 9.58
C ALA A 413 -85.85 -74.83 9.11
N ALA A 414 -86.25 -74.56 7.86
CA ALA A 414 -87.57 -74.91 7.31
C ALA A 414 -87.56 -76.15 6.38
N ALA A 415 -86.41 -76.79 6.16
CA ALA A 415 -86.28 -77.97 5.29
C ALA A 415 -86.26 -79.28 6.12
N PRO A 416 -87.13 -80.28 5.83
CA PRO A 416 -87.15 -81.55 6.54
C PRO A 416 -86.02 -82.48 6.09
N ALA A 417 -85.43 -83.21 7.03
CA ALA A 417 -84.32 -84.14 6.77
C ALA A 417 -84.80 -85.54 6.32
N PRO A 418 -84.18 -86.16 5.30
CA PRO A 418 -84.25 -87.61 5.08
C PRO A 418 -83.32 -88.36 6.06
N ALA A 419 -83.57 -89.66 6.23
CA ALA A 419 -82.90 -90.54 7.20
C ALA A 419 -82.15 -91.72 6.49
N PRO A 420 -81.56 -92.74 7.16
CA PRO A 420 -80.09 -92.87 7.09
C PRO A 420 -79.51 -94.27 6.77
N ALA A 421 -78.26 -94.31 6.29
CA ALA A 421 -77.28 -95.40 6.38
C ALA A 421 -75.87 -94.79 6.16
N GLN A 422 -74.76 -95.11 6.82
CA GLN A 422 -74.20 -96.34 7.41
C GLN A 422 -73.71 -97.38 6.37
N ALA A 423 -72.52 -97.99 6.49
CA ALA A 423 -71.31 -97.63 7.27
C ALA A 423 -70.12 -98.50 6.80
N GLU A 424 -68.89 -97.96 6.69
CA GLU A 424 -67.65 -98.76 6.72
C GLU A 424 -66.36 -97.90 6.86
N ALA A 425 -65.21 -98.58 6.92
CA ALA A 425 -63.83 -98.06 6.94
C ALA A 425 -62.93 -99.07 6.18
N PRO A 426 -61.59 -98.92 6.04
CA PRO A 426 -60.73 -97.76 6.31
C PRO A 426 -60.00 -97.11 5.07
N PRO A 427 -58.71 -97.36 4.69
CA PRO A 427 -57.75 -96.23 4.64
C PRO A 427 -56.83 -96.10 3.39
N ALA A 428 -56.11 -94.96 3.38
CA ALA A 428 -54.72 -94.75 2.91
C ALA A 428 -54.36 -94.81 1.41
N ASN A 429 -53.21 -94.19 1.10
CA ASN A 429 -52.43 -94.22 -0.15
C ASN A 429 -53.07 -93.52 -1.38
N ALA A 430 -52.36 -93.23 -2.49
CA ALA A 430 -50.99 -92.71 -2.72
C ALA A 430 -50.80 -92.45 -4.25
N GLU A 431 -49.89 -91.63 -4.77
CA GLU A 431 -49.26 -90.35 -4.37
C GLU A 431 -48.65 -89.74 -5.65
N ASP A 432 -48.87 -88.45 -5.98
CA ASP A 432 -48.27 -87.77 -7.15
C ASP A 432 -48.36 -86.22 -6.96
N PRO A 433 -47.69 -85.34 -7.76
CA PRO A 433 -46.97 -84.20 -7.17
C PRO A 433 -47.32 -82.83 -7.78
N LEU A 434 -46.85 -81.75 -7.11
CA LEU A 434 -46.16 -80.60 -7.71
C LEU A 434 -45.80 -79.55 -6.63
N ARG A 435 -44.62 -79.71 -6.04
CA ARG A 435 -43.89 -78.60 -5.38
C ARG A 435 -42.83 -78.07 -6.34
N ALA A 436 -42.80 -76.76 -6.58
CA ALA A 436 -41.60 -75.90 -6.57
C ALA A 436 -41.84 -74.61 -7.36
N LEU A 437 -41.78 -73.46 -6.69
CA LEU A 437 -41.23 -72.23 -7.30
C LEU A 437 -40.76 -71.22 -6.24
N TRP A 438 -39.55 -71.44 -5.74
CA TRP A 438 -38.71 -70.43 -5.10
C TRP A 438 -37.34 -70.48 -5.80
N ASP A 439 -37.04 -69.59 -6.75
CA ASP A 439 -35.66 -69.16 -7.06
C ASP A 439 -35.61 -67.90 -7.97
N THR A 440 -34.43 -67.54 -8.52
CA THR A 440 -34.01 -66.13 -8.72
C THR A 440 -33.46 -65.72 -10.10
N GLY A 441 -33.84 -64.50 -10.54
CA GLY A 441 -33.14 -63.65 -11.55
C GLY A 441 -33.23 -64.05 -13.04
N PRO A 442 -32.56 -63.32 -13.98
CA PRO A 442 -32.01 -61.96 -13.88
C PRO A 442 -32.22 -61.05 -15.14
N ILE A 443 -31.68 -59.81 -15.11
CA ILE A 443 -31.18 -58.99 -16.27
C ILE A 443 -32.17 -58.26 -17.24
N ARG A 444 -32.11 -56.90 -17.22
CA ARG A 444 -32.23 -55.90 -18.34
C ARG A 444 -33.56 -55.82 -19.14
N LEU A 445 -34.03 -54.71 -19.74
CA LEU A 445 -33.66 -53.28 -19.92
C LEU A 445 -34.93 -52.54 -20.50
N ALA A 446 -35.08 -51.22 -20.76
CA ALA A 446 -34.25 -50.01 -20.66
C ALA A 446 -35.09 -48.71 -20.53
N ARG A 447 -34.48 -47.63 -20.00
CA ARG A 447 -34.79 -46.18 -20.18
C ARG A 447 -36.15 -45.66 -19.62
N SER A 448 -36.26 -44.42 -19.15
CA SER A 448 -35.31 -43.28 -19.00
C SER A 448 -35.64 -42.48 -17.72
N ALA A 449 -34.71 -42.31 -16.76
CA ALA A 449 -33.82 -41.14 -16.59
C ALA A 449 -34.52 -39.88 -16.02
N ALA A 450 -33.97 -39.08 -15.09
CA ALA A 450 -32.82 -39.16 -14.16
C ALA A 450 -33.06 -38.11 -13.02
N ARG A 451 -32.23 -37.83 -12.00
CA ARG A 451 -30.85 -38.21 -11.60
C ARG A 451 -30.75 -38.11 -10.06
N THR A 452 -29.66 -38.57 -9.43
CA THR A 452 -29.52 -38.66 -7.95
C THR A 452 -28.50 -37.70 -7.33
N VAL A 453 -28.76 -37.26 -6.09
CA VAL A 453 -27.75 -36.77 -5.13
C VAL A 453 -26.87 -37.93 -4.63
N ARG A 454 -25.60 -37.69 -4.27
CA ARG A 454 -24.84 -38.64 -3.44
C ARG A 454 -23.76 -37.99 -2.57
N THR A 455 -23.70 -38.42 -1.31
CA THR A 455 -22.55 -38.34 -0.39
C THR A 455 -22.03 -39.79 -0.17
N ALA A 456 -20.92 -40.12 0.53
CA ALA A 456 -20.03 -39.38 1.42
C ALA A 456 -18.61 -40.03 1.49
N ARG A 457 -17.65 -39.35 2.17
CA ARG A 457 -16.52 -39.84 3.03
C ARG A 457 -15.88 -41.24 2.78
N ARG A 458 -14.55 -41.43 2.83
CA ARG A 458 -13.55 -41.24 3.94
C ARG A 458 -12.11 -41.47 3.36
N ARG A 459 -10.95 -41.26 4.02
CA ARG A 459 -10.59 -40.69 5.34
C ARG A 459 -9.42 -39.63 5.24
N PRO A 460 -8.08 -39.83 5.42
CA PRO A 460 -7.11 -38.71 5.44
C PRO A 460 -5.78 -38.92 4.65
N GLY A 461 -4.85 -37.95 4.76
CA GLY A 461 -3.41 -38.05 4.46
C GLY A 461 -2.74 -36.68 4.72
N VAL A 462 -1.61 -36.63 5.44
CA VAL A 462 -0.96 -35.40 5.99
C VAL A 462 0.53 -35.71 6.29
N PRO A 463 1.49 -34.77 6.22
CA PRO A 463 1.65 -33.59 5.36
C PRO A 463 2.91 -33.69 4.46
N ALA A 464 3.18 -32.65 3.68
CA ALA A 464 4.52 -32.15 3.36
C ALA A 464 4.43 -30.63 3.15
#